data_AF-A0A397S073-F1
#
_entry.id   AF-A0A397S073-F1
#
_cell.length_a   1.000
_cell.length_b   1.000
_cell.length_c   1.000
_cell.angle_alpha   90.00
_cell.angle_beta   90.00
_cell.angle_gamma   90.00
#
_symmetry.space_group_name_H-M   'P 1'
#
loop_
_entity.id
_entity.type
_entity.pdbx_description
1 polymer ?
#
loop_
_entity_poly.entity_id
_entity_poly.type
_entity_poly.pdbx_seq_one_letter_code
_entity_poly.pdbx_strand_id
1 'polypeptide(L)'
;MAKLQKNLINKEELLADIERIKKSKDSDEIDAIMAKYEKGLAEMDRRRAKQAATPEKPKTGRYNGKYEVYPAADGYAYRLKASNGEILATSEIYTTRDGVIKAIDTVKKNVETGEIRVFSDKHGKFKFKLVAQNHRVLVFSSNYSQEAGAQRASESFKKFALKADIVDIDLKDDDLAHATKIKIASYEDKTGGKYELDVDDGDYSWVLKASNGEILVQMEGYTSKPSALASIEKFKQYVAEGTFKAIKDKSNHSLFKLYTQSNRVAAVGEAYSTKTAAISAANSVVAFYKLAELVDLEEIAKKEARKQAAKEKRAEKKALEAKQEEVKQDEPEKKAAKRPQEKKTEPKPEEPEKKAAKRPAVKKAETKDQPKTGRYNGKYEVYQAADGYAYRLKASNGEVLATSEIYSTRDGVLRAINTVKKNIETGELRVFADKKGKFKFKLTSSNHRVLLISANYAQESGAKNATESFKKFALKADIVDIELKDDDLASATAVKITSNEDKTGGKYEIEESNGEFSWDLKASNGEILVQMEGYTSKASTLASIEKFKQYVAEGTFKSIKDKTGHYQYKLYTKSNRVAAVGESYKTKTSAVSAANSVVSFYKMAEVVDLNQLAKAEAKAKKDAAKSKK
;
A
#
# COMPACT_ATOMS: atom_id res chain seq x y z
N MET A 1 -5.43 47.51 -36.49
CA MET A 1 -5.28 46.25 -37.25
C MET A 1 -4.18 45.31 -36.71
N ALA A 2 -2.88 45.65 -36.78
CA ALA A 2 -1.79 44.73 -36.35
C ALA A 2 -1.87 44.28 -34.86
N LYS A 3 -2.34 45.17 -33.96
CA LYS A 3 -2.59 44.83 -32.55
C LYS A 3 -3.75 43.84 -32.35
N LEU A 4 -4.73 43.82 -33.27
CA LEU A 4 -5.93 42.97 -33.22
C LEU A 4 -5.70 41.60 -33.86
N GLN A 5 -4.88 41.56 -34.93
CA GLN A 5 -4.50 40.35 -35.68
C GLN A 5 -3.85 39.26 -34.80
N LYS A 6 -3.21 39.65 -33.70
CA LYS A 6 -2.47 38.74 -32.83
C LYS A 6 -3.37 37.99 -31.84
N ASN A 7 -4.58 38.49 -31.54
CA ASN A 7 -5.30 38.07 -30.32
C ASN A 7 -6.83 37.92 -30.43
N LEU A 8 -7.54 38.41 -31.46
CA LEU A 8 -9.02 38.40 -31.39
C LEU A 8 -9.83 38.28 -32.69
N ILE A 9 -9.24 38.38 -33.89
CA ILE A 9 -10.01 38.44 -35.14
C ILE A 9 -9.45 37.46 -36.17
N ASN A 10 -10.33 36.79 -36.91
CA ASN A 10 -9.93 35.92 -38.03
C ASN A 10 -9.09 36.74 -39.01
N LYS A 11 -7.86 36.29 -39.27
CA LYS A 11 -6.88 36.97 -40.12
C LYS A 11 -7.44 37.27 -41.51
N GLU A 12 -8.32 36.41 -42.02
CA GLU A 12 -8.97 36.54 -43.32
C GLU A 12 -9.99 37.70 -43.35
N GLU A 13 -10.81 37.84 -42.31
CA GLU A 13 -11.79 38.93 -42.19
C GLU A 13 -11.10 40.30 -42.09
N LEU A 14 -10.01 40.37 -41.33
CA LEU A 14 -9.19 41.59 -41.20
C LEU A 14 -8.59 42.02 -42.54
N LEU A 15 -8.13 41.07 -43.35
CA LEU A 15 -7.54 41.36 -44.66
C LEU A 15 -8.62 41.79 -45.67
N ALA A 16 -9.79 41.15 -45.62
CA ALA A 16 -10.95 41.54 -46.43
C ALA A 16 -11.43 42.97 -46.11
N ASP A 17 -11.57 43.32 -44.83
CA ASP A 17 -11.97 44.66 -44.40
C ASP A 17 -10.89 45.71 -44.78
N ILE A 18 -9.60 45.37 -44.77
CA ILE A 18 -8.52 46.25 -45.28
C ILE A 18 -8.66 46.50 -46.78
N GLU A 19 -8.93 45.47 -47.57
CA GLU A 19 -9.15 45.63 -49.00
C GLU A 19 -10.41 46.46 -49.29
N ARG A 20 -11.46 46.28 -48.49
CA ARG A 20 -12.70 47.04 -48.60
C ARG A 20 -12.49 48.51 -48.32
N ILE A 21 -11.76 48.86 -47.26
CA ILE A 21 -11.36 50.25 -46.97
C ILE A 21 -10.53 50.85 -48.12
N LYS A 22 -9.59 50.09 -48.69
CA LYS A 22 -8.74 50.58 -49.79
C LYS A 22 -9.51 50.85 -51.09
N LYS A 23 -10.62 50.14 -51.32
CA LYS A 23 -11.44 50.25 -52.53
C LYS A 23 -12.61 51.22 -52.38
N SER A 24 -13.10 51.43 -51.15
CA SER A 24 -14.25 52.29 -50.90
C SER A 24 -13.88 53.78 -51.02
N LYS A 25 -14.79 54.55 -51.60
CA LYS A 25 -14.76 56.03 -51.59
C LYS A 25 -15.83 56.61 -50.65
N ASP A 26 -16.60 55.73 -50.00
CA ASP A 26 -17.65 56.09 -49.07
C ASP A 26 -17.03 56.26 -47.67
N SER A 27 -17.03 57.51 -47.19
CA SER A 27 -16.48 57.85 -45.87
C SER A 27 -17.22 57.15 -44.74
N ASP A 28 -18.54 56.99 -44.86
CA ASP A 28 -19.37 56.41 -43.80
C ASP A 28 -19.10 54.91 -43.64
N GLU A 29 -18.83 54.22 -44.75
CA GLU A 29 -18.44 52.81 -44.75
C GLU A 29 -17.06 52.61 -44.10
N ILE A 30 -16.10 53.48 -44.43
CA ILE A 30 -14.75 53.45 -43.83
C ILE A 30 -14.83 53.71 -42.33
N ASP A 31 -15.61 54.71 -41.91
CA ASP A 31 -15.76 55.07 -40.50
C ASP A 31 -16.47 53.96 -39.71
N ALA A 32 -17.47 53.29 -40.29
CA ALA A 32 -18.13 52.15 -39.67
C ALA A 32 -17.18 50.97 -39.44
N ILE A 33 -16.33 50.66 -40.43
CA ILE A 33 -15.32 49.59 -40.32
C ILE A 33 -14.27 49.96 -39.27
N MET A 34 -13.80 51.21 -39.24
CA MET A 34 -12.83 51.68 -38.25
C MET A 34 -13.40 51.65 -36.82
N ALA A 35 -14.65 52.09 -36.63
CA ALA A 35 -15.34 52.08 -35.34
C ALA A 35 -15.52 50.66 -34.76
N LYS A 36 -15.77 49.65 -35.61
CA LYS A 36 -15.81 48.22 -35.23
C LYS A 36 -14.49 47.80 -34.56
N TYR A 37 -13.36 48.20 -35.14
CA TYR A 37 -12.03 47.83 -34.62
C TYR A 37 -11.59 48.66 -33.42
N GLU A 38 -11.99 49.93 -33.32
CA GLU A 38 -11.76 50.76 -32.14
C GLU A 38 -12.51 50.22 -30.91
N LYS A 39 -13.76 49.80 -31.06
CA LYS A 39 -14.51 49.13 -29.99
C LYS A 39 -13.81 47.84 -29.53
N GLY A 40 -13.32 47.04 -30.48
CA GLY A 40 -12.55 45.83 -30.17
C GLY A 40 -11.25 46.12 -29.41
N LEU A 41 -10.57 47.22 -29.72
CA LEU A 41 -9.36 47.64 -29.03
C LEU A 41 -9.67 48.15 -27.60
N ALA A 42 -10.72 48.95 -27.45
CA ALA A 42 -11.16 49.45 -26.14
C ALA A 42 -11.59 48.30 -25.20
N GLU A 43 -12.25 47.27 -25.73
CA GLU A 43 -12.59 46.08 -24.93
C GLU A 43 -11.35 45.27 -24.53
N MET A 44 -10.35 45.17 -25.41
CA MET A 44 -9.05 44.57 -25.09
C MET A 44 -8.35 45.33 -23.95
N ASP A 45 -8.35 46.65 -24.00
CA ASP A 45 -7.74 47.48 -22.95
C ASP A 45 -8.53 47.40 -21.64
N ARG A 46 -9.86 47.30 -21.68
CA ARG A 46 -10.68 47.00 -20.48
C ARG A 46 -10.37 45.62 -19.89
N ARG A 47 -10.15 44.59 -20.72
CA ARG A 47 -9.73 43.25 -20.27
C ARG A 47 -8.32 43.28 -19.64
N ARG A 48 -7.40 44.03 -20.23
CA ARG A 48 -6.05 44.26 -19.68
C ARG A 48 -6.09 45.02 -18.36
N ALA A 49 -6.92 46.06 -18.26
CA ALA A 49 -7.13 46.82 -17.03
C ALA A 49 -7.74 45.96 -15.91
N LYS A 50 -8.69 45.07 -16.23
CA LYS A 50 -9.23 44.08 -15.28
C LYS A 50 -8.19 43.05 -14.83
N GLN A 51 -7.29 42.60 -15.72
CA GLN A 51 -6.15 41.77 -15.34
C GLN A 51 -5.13 42.52 -14.47
N ALA A 52 -4.92 43.81 -14.72
CA ALA A 52 -4.01 44.66 -13.94
C ALA A 52 -4.57 45.10 -12.57
N ALA A 53 -5.90 45.06 -12.36
CA ALA A 53 -6.57 45.50 -11.13
C ALA A 53 -6.69 44.40 -10.05
N THR A 54 -6.09 43.23 -10.24
CA THR A 54 -5.93 42.23 -9.15
C THR A 54 -4.71 42.65 -8.32
N PRO A 55 -4.81 42.82 -6.98
CA PRO A 55 -3.74 43.44 -6.20
C PRO A 55 -2.42 42.65 -6.28
N GLU A 56 -1.39 43.25 -6.89
CA GLU A 56 -0.01 42.77 -6.86
C GLU A 56 0.51 42.81 -5.41
N LYS A 57 0.70 41.63 -4.81
CA LYS A 57 1.61 41.44 -3.67
C LYS A 57 3.06 41.56 -4.15
N PRO A 58 4.00 42.00 -3.28
CA PRO A 58 5.32 42.46 -3.69
C PRO A 58 6.13 41.39 -4.40
N LYS A 59 6.83 41.80 -5.47
CA LYS A 59 7.69 40.96 -6.32
C LYS A 59 8.96 40.55 -5.58
N THR A 60 8.97 39.32 -5.07
CA THR A 60 10.20 38.58 -4.74
C THR A 60 10.14 37.17 -5.36
N GLY A 61 11.06 36.87 -6.29
CA GLY A 61 11.29 35.53 -6.86
C GLY A 61 10.60 35.22 -8.20
N ARG A 62 11.35 35.33 -9.31
CA ARG A 62 10.90 35.16 -10.72
C ARG A 62 10.45 33.72 -11.11
N TYR A 63 10.47 32.74 -10.21
CA TYR A 63 10.19 31.33 -10.52
C TYR A 63 9.40 30.60 -9.41
N ASN A 64 8.25 31.14 -9.01
CA ASN A 64 7.40 30.50 -8.00
C ASN A 64 6.35 29.64 -8.73
N GLY A 65 6.70 28.38 -8.99
CA GLY A 65 5.73 27.34 -9.34
C GLY A 65 4.99 26.86 -8.09
N LYS A 66 4.03 25.94 -8.25
CA LYS A 66 3.36 25.31 -7.10
C LYS A 66 3.16 23.82 -7.29
N TYR A 67 3.44 23.04 -6.26
CA TYR A 67 2.93 21.69 -6.12
C TYR A 67 1.50 21.78 -5.62
N GLU A 68 0.54 21.35 -6.43
CA GLU A 68 -0.84 21.22 -6.01
C GLU A 68 -1.09 19.77 -5.58
N VAL A 69 -1.27 19.55 -4.28
CA VAL A 69 -1.71 18.26 -3.70
C VAL A 69 -3.23 18.20 -3.79
N TYR A 70 -3.81 17.08 -4.23
CA TYR A 70 -5.26 16.95 -4.39
C TYR A 70 -5.74 15.52 -4.15
N PRO A 71 -7.01 15.32 -3.73
CA PRO A 71 -7.60 13.99 -3.60
C PRO A 71 -7.82 13.37 -4.98
N ALA A 72 -7.42 12.11 -5.12
CA ALA A 72 -7.66 11.23 -6.27
C ALA A 72 -8.65 10.12 -5.88
N ALA A 73 -9.11 9.32 -6.85
CA ALA A 73 -10.14 8.30 -6.62
C ALA A 73 -9.78 7.32 -5.48
N ASP A 74 -8.51 6.92 -5.39
CA ASP A 74 -8.01 5.92 -4.44
C ASP A 74 -6.91 6.48 -3.50
N GLY A 75 -6.95 7.78 -3.21
CA GLY A 75 -5.97 8.41 -2.30
C GLY A 75 -5.69 9.88 -2.63
N TYR A 76 -4.42 10.27 -2.65
CA TYR A 76 -3.96 11.63 -2.90
C TYR A 76 -2.88 11.64 -3.97
N ALA A 77 -2.84 12.67 -4.80
CA ALA A 77 -1.79 12.88 -5.78
C ALA A 77 -1.30 14.33 -5.72
N TYR A 78 -0.19 14.62 -6.38
CA TYR A 78 0.24 15.99 -6.61
C TYR A 78 0.50 16.25 -8.09
N ARG A 79 0.42 17.52 -8.47
CA ARG A 79 0.91 18.03 -9.75
C ARG A 79 1.78 19.26 -9.54
N LEU A 80 2.93 19.31 -10.20
CA LEU A 80 3.76 20.52 -10.23
C LEU A 80 3.31 21.41 -11.39
N LYS A 81 2.91 22.63 -11.07
CA LYS A 81 2.59 23.67 -12.06
C LYS A 81 3.68 24.73 -12.15
N ALA A 82 4.01 25.13 -13.37
CA ALA A 82 4.78 26.34 -13.64
C ALA A 82 3.98 27.61 -13.28
N SER A 83 4.64 28.77 -13.23
CA SER A 83 3.99 30.04 -12.90
C SER A 83 2.89 30.47 -13.90
N ASN A 84 2.91 29.96 -15.13
CA ASN A 84 1.87 30.16 -16.14
C ASN A 84 0.67 29.19 -16.00
N GLY A 85 0.69 28.28 -15.02
CA GLY A 85 -0.33 27.27 -14.78
C GLY A 85 -0.14 25.94 -15.51
N GLU A 86 0.89 25.81 -16.36
CA GLU A 86 1.20 24.58 -17.09
C GLU A 86 1.60 23.43 -16.14
N ILE A 87 1.03 22.24 -16.33
CA ILE A 87 1.35 21.04 -15.53
C ILE A 87 2.62 20.39 -16.06
N LEU A 88 3.71 20.54 -15.32
CA LEU A 88 5.03 20.00 -15.67
C LEU A 88 5.16 18.53 -15.30
N ALA A 89 4.61 18.13 -14.16
CA ALA A 89 4.72 16.79 -13.62
C ALA A 89 3.48 16.42 -12.80
N THR A 90 3.14 15.14 -12.81
CA THR A 90 2.05 14.58 -11.99
C THR A 90 2.56 13.32 -11.30
N SER A 91 2.13 13.10 -10.07
CA SER A 91 2.52 11.93 -9.29
C SER A 91 1.62 10.72 -9.53
N GLU A 92 2.08 9.55 -9.07
CA GLU A 92 1.20 8.41 -8.81
C GLU A 92 0.25 8.72 -7.63
N ILE A 93 -0.75 7.87 -7.42
CA ILE A 93 -1.69 8.00 -6.29
C ILE A 93 -1.06 7.40 -5.03
N TYR A 94 -1.02 8.18 -3.96
CA TYR A 94 -0.57 7.78 -2.63
C TYR A 94 -1.76 7.54 -1.71
N THR A 95 -1.65 6.52 -0.88
CA THR A 95 -2.69 6.15 0.10
C THR A 95 -2.94 7.22 1.17
N THR A 96 -1.93 8.05 1.49
CA THR A 96 -2.05 9.10 2.50
C THR A 96 -1.48 10.41 1.98
N ARG A 97 -2.05 11.52 2.48
CA ARG A 97 -1.57 12.87 2.21
C ARG A 97 -0.10 13.06 2.62
N ASP A 98 0.29 12.54 3.78
CA ASP A 98 1.69 12.58 4.23
C ASP A 98 2.64 11.82 3.29
N GLY A 99 2.16 10.76 2.64
CA GLY A 99 2.88 10.08 1.57
C GLY A 99 3.22 11.00 0.39
N VAL A 100 2.24 11.80 -0.05
CA VAL A 100 2.41 12.80 -1.12
C VAL A 100 3.47 13.85 -0.73
N ILE A 101 3.42 14.35 0.49
CA ILE A 101 4.36 15.37 0.97
C ILE A 101 5.79 14.79 1.01
N LYS A 102 5.96 13.58 1.54
CA LYS A 102 7.26 12.88 1.55
C LYS A 102 7.77 12.63 0.12
N ALA A 103 6.87 12.36 -0.83
CA ALA A 103 7.23 12.23 -2.24
C ALA A 103 7.74 13.57 -2.81
N ILE A 104 7.05 14.68 -2.57
CA ILE A 104 7.51 16.02 -3.00
C ILE A 104 8.88 16.36 -2.39
N ASP A 105 9.09 16.10 -1.10
CA ASP A 105 10.38 16.33 -0.45
C ASP A 105 11.49 15.48 -1.08
N THR A 106 11.17 14.24 -1.44
CA THR A 106 12.09 13.34 -2.14
C THR A 106 12.44 13.90 -3.52
N VAL A 107 11.46 14.42 -4.27
CA VAL A 107 11.71 15.07 -5.56
C VAL A 107 12.63 16.26 -5.38
N LYS A 108 12.32 17.17 -4.45
CA LYS A 108 13.14 18.35 -4.15
C LYS A 108 14.60 17.99 -3.88
N LYS A 109 14.87 16.94 -3.10
CA LYS A 109 16.22 16.45 -2.78
C LYS A 109 16.97 15.84 -3.97
N ASN A 110 16.27 15.37 -5.00
CA ASN A 110 16.85 14.64 -6.12
C ASN A 110 16.82 15.42 -7.45
N VAL A 111 16.19 16.60 -7.51
CA VAL A 111 16.13 17.42 -8.74
C VAL A 111 17.51 17.86 -9.21
N GLU A 112 18.45 18.11 -8.30
CA GLU A 112 19.82 18.54 -8.63
C GLU A 112 20.78 17.38 -8.88
N THR A 113 20.64 16.29 -8.10
CA THR A 113 21.56 15.15 -8.10
C THR A 113 21.11 13.98 -8.96
N GLY A 114 19.81 13.92 -9.28
CA GLY A 114 19.21 12.91 -10.13
C GLY A 114 19.34 13.24 -11.61
N GLU A 115 19.09 12.23 -12.43
CA GLU A 115 19.11 12.31 -13.88
C GLU A 115 17.69 12.57 -14.41
N ILE A 116 17.52 13.62 -15.22
CA ILE A 116 16.26 13.86 -15.94
C ILE A 116 16.41 13.32 -17.36
N ARG A 117 15.59 12.32 -17.71
CA ARG A 117 15.61 11.68 -19.03
C ARG A 117 14.35 12.00 -19.81
N VAL A 118 14.49 12.51 -21.03
CA VAL A 118 13.41 12.63 -22.02
C VAL A 118 13.33 11.35 -22.84
N PHE A 119 12.13 10.86 -23.11
CA PHE A 119 11.88 9.64 -23.87
C PHE A 119 10.51 9.70 -24.56
N SER A 120 10.29 8.87 -25.59
CA SER A 120 8.98 8.66 -26.21
C SER A 120 8.29 7.42 -25.66
N ASP A 121 6.97 7.47 -25.51
CA ASP A 121 6.17 6.27 -25.26
C ASP A 121 5.85 5.52 -26.57
N LYS A 122 5.24 4.34 -26.42
CA LYS A 122 4.82 3.47 -27.53
C LYS A 122 3.83 4.11 -28.52
N HIS A 123 3.24 5.25 -28.19
CA HIS A 123 2.33 6.01 -29.06
C HIS A 123 3.01 7.25 -29.65
N GLY A 124 4.34 7.35 -29.54
CA GLY A 124 5.12 8.48 -30.06
C GLY A 124 4.92 9.78 -29.27
N LYS A 125 4.33 9.73 -28.07
CA LYS A 125 4.22 10.91 -27.20
C LYS A 125 5.48 11.03 -26.35
N PHE A 126 6.04 12.23 -26.29
CA PHE A 126 7.26 12.49 -25.53
C PHE A 126 6.94 12.81 -24.08
N LYS A 127 7.78 12.34 -23.15
CA LYS A 127 7.72 12.59 -21.71
C LYS A 127 9.13 12.74 -21.16
N PHE A 128 9.25 13.25 -19.94
CA PHE A 128 10.47 13.15 -19.16
C PHE A 128 10.21 12.42 -17.84
N LYS A 129 11.27 11.81 -17.29
CA LYS A 129 11.28 11.25 -15.94
C LYS A 129 12.47 11.74 -15.13
N LEU A 130 12.26 11.97 -13.84
CA LEU A 130 13.35 12.20 -12.88
C LEU A 130 13.75 10.86 -12.27
N VAL A 131 15.02 10.51 -12.37
CA VAL A 131 15.61 9.28 -11.83
C VAL A 131 16.62 9.66 -10.75
N ALA A 132 16.41 9.21 -9.53
CA ALA A 132 17.38 9.40 -8.43
C ALA A 132 18.69 8.64 -8.69
N GLN A 133 19.75 8.98 -7.96
CA GLN A 133 21.08 8.34 -8.11
C GLN A 133 21.06 6.82 -7.86
N ASN A 134 20.13 6.33 -7.06
CA ASN A 134 19.90 4.89 -6.85
C ASN A 134 19.08 4.24 -7.98
N HIS A 135 18.97 4.89 -9.13
CA HIS A 135 18.19 4.46 -10.30
C HIS A 135 16.68 4.34 -10.05
N ARG A 136 16.16 4.97 -9.00
CA ARG A 136 14.73 5.01 -8.68
C ARG A 136 14.03 6.09 -9.49
N VAL A 137 12.96 5.76 -10.23
CA VAL A 137 12.13 6.77 -10.89
C VAL A 137 11.26 7.48 -9.85
N LEU A 138 11.31 8.80 -9.81
CA LEU A 138 10.60 9.62 -8.83
C LEU A 138 9.37 10.30 -9.41
N VAL A 139 9.42 10.71 -10.68
CA VAL A 139 8.42 11.57 -11.31
C VAL A 139 8.32 11.25 -12.78
N PHE A 140 7.10 11.30 -13.32
CA PHE A 140 6.83 11.39 -14.75
C PHE A 140 6.19 12.73 -15.10
N SER A 141 6.51 13.24 -16.28
CA SER A 141 5.85 14.40 -16.86
C SER A 141 4.51 14.06 -17.51
N SER A 142 3.74 15.10 -17.83
CA SER A 142 2.64 15.02 -18.79
C SER A 142 3.13 14.57 -20.18
N ASN A 143 2.20 14.17 -21.05
CA ASN A 143 2.50 13.83 -22.44
C ASN A 143 2.70 15.10 -23.28
N TYR A 144 3.74 15.10 -24.11
CA TYR A 144 4.03 16.15 -25.10
C TYR A 144 3.92 15.60 -26.52
N SER A 145 3.49 16.45 -27.45
CA SER A 145 3.42 16.10 -28.88
C SER A 145 4.77 16.13 -29.59
N GLN A 146 5.77 16.83 -29.04
CA GLN A 146 7.10 17.00 -29.62
C GLN A 146 8.19 16.84 -28.55
N GLU A 147 9.33 16.25 -28.94
CA GLU A 147 10.50 16.07 -28.08
C GLU A 147 11.02 17.39 -27.50
N ALA A 148 11.11 18.42 -28.36
CA ALA A 148 11.51 19.76 -27.95
C ALA A 148 10.56 20.36 -26.88
N GLY A 149 9.29 19.96 -26.87
CA GLY A 149 8.33 20.33 -25.82
C GLY A 149 8.69 19.68 -24.49
N ALA A 150 8.93 18.37 -24.50
CA ALA A 150 9.36 17.62 -23.30
C ALA A 150 10.71 18.13 -22.77
N GLN A 151 11.66 18.48 -23.65
CA GLN A 151 12.96 19.05 -23.27
C GLN A 151 12.79 20.37 -22.51
N ARG A 152 12.03 21.32 -23.06
CA ARG A 152 11.76 22.63 -22.40
C ARG A 152 11.01 22.46 -21.09
N ALA A 153 10.06 21.52 -21.04
CA ALA A 153 9.33 21.20 -19.82
C ALA A 153 10.25 20.58 -18.76
N SER A 154 11.24 19.77 -19.15
CA SER A 154 12.22 19.18 -18.25
C SER A 154 13.16 20.23 -17.63
N GLU A 155 13.57 21.23 -18.41
CA GLU A 155 14.36 22.37 -17.93
C GLU A 155 13.54 23.26 -16.98
N SER A 156 12.26 23.46 -17.31
CA SER A 156 11.32 24.19 -16.46
C SER A 156 11.10 23.45 -15.15
N PHE A 157 10.87 22.13 -15.21
CA PHE A 157 10.75 21.27 -14.04
C PHE A 157 11.95 21.43 -13.12
N LYS A 158 13.18 21.40 -13.63
CA LYS A 158 14.39 21.60 -12.81
C LYS A 158 14.39 22.95 -12.06
N LYS A 159 13.89 24.02 -12.69
CA LYS A 159 13.80 25.36 -12.07
C LYS A 159 12.68 25.47 -11.02
N PHE A 160 11.51 24.91 -11.32
CA PHE A 160 10.33 25.03 -10.46
C PHE A 160 10.31 24.02 -9.32
N ALA A 161 10.75 22.79 -9.55
CA ALA A 161 10.59 21.68 -8.61
C ALA A 161 11.26 21.95 -7.25
N LEU A 162 12.37 22.68 -7.22
CA LEU A 162 13.09 23.02 -5.98
C LEU A 162 12.38 24.11 -5.16
N LYS A 163 11.88 25.14 -5.85
CA LYS A 163 11.36 26.39 -5.24
C LYS A 163 9.85 26.44 -5.10
N ALA A 164 9.14 25.51 -5.73
CA ALA A 164 7.68 25.51 -5.74
C ALA A 164 7.10 25.31 -4.34
N ASP A 165 6.14 26.16 -4.01
CA ASP A 165 5.34 26.05 -2.80
C ASP A 165 4.42 24.85 -2.88
N ILE A 166 4.15 24.21 -1.74
CA ILE A 166 3.19 23.13 -1.66
C ILE A 166 1.83 23.71 -1.26
N VAL A 167 0.89 23.64 -2.20
CA VAL A 167 -0.49 24.08 -2.05
C VAL A 167 -1.37 22.85 -1.94
N ASP A 168 -2.18 22.80 -0.90
CA ASP A 168 -3.12 21.71 -0.68
C ASP A 168 -4.49 22.07 -1.26
N ILE A 169 -4.84 21.44 -2.37
CA ILE A 169 -6.13 21.54 -3.06
C ILE A 169 -6.97 20.35 -2.63
N ASP A 170 -7.31 20.35 -1.35
CA ASP A 170 -8.16 19.36 -0.71
C ASP A 170 -9.62 19.42 -1.20
N LEU A 171 -9.95 20.38 -2.06
CA LEU A 171 -11.29 20.72 -2.48
C LEU A 171 -11.25 21.31 -3.89
N LYS A 172 -12.27 21.04 -4.71
CA LYS A 172 -12.44 21.69 -6.02
C LYS A 172 -12.62 23.20 -5.78
N ASP A 173 -12.20 24.03 -6.74
CA ASP A 173 -12.20 25.50 -6.63
C ASP A 173 -13.54 26.10 -6.15
N ASP A 174 -14.67 25.41 -6.37
CA ASP A 174 -16.01 25.81 -5.91
C ASP A 174 -16.18 25.81 -4.37
N ASP A 175 -15.51 24.92 -3.62
CA ASP A 175 -15.68 24.85 -2.16
C ASP A 175 -14.87 25.94 -1.43
N LEU A 176 -13.76 26.40 -2.03
CA LEU A 176 -12.93 27.47 -1.47
C LEU A 176 -13.65 28.82 -1.49
N ALA A 177 -14.53 29.04 -2.48
CA ALA A 177 -15.39 30.21 -2.58
C ALA A 177 -16.44 30.29 -1.46
N HIS A 178 -16.79 29.16 -0.85
CA HIS A 178 -17.78 29.06 0.24
C HIS A 178 -17.15 28.87 1.63
N ALA A 179 -15.82 28.70 1.70
CA ALA A 179 -15.09 28.51 2.94
C ALA A 179 -15.13 29.79 3.79
N THR A 180 -15.82 29.74 4.91
CA THR A 180 -15.91 30.89 5.82
C THR A 180 -14.82 30.79 6.87
N LYS A 181 -13.92 31.78 6.93
CA LYS A 181 -12.94 31.88 8.02
C LYS A 181 -13.68 31.93 9.35
N ILE A 182 -13.38 31.01 10.25
CA ILE A 182 -13.96 30.98 11.59
C ILE A 182 -13.23 32.05 12.41
N LYS A 183 -13.96 33.04 12.89
CA LYS A 183 -13.47 33.92 13.95
C LYS A 183 -13.54 33.11 15.24
N ILE A 184 -12.39 32.65 15.70
CA ILE A 184 -12.26 31.99 16.99
C ILE A 184 -12.56 33.04 18.05
N ALA A 185 -13.59 32.82 18.86
CA ALA A 185 -13.83 33.64 20.04
C ALA A 185 -12.67 33.40 21.02
N SER A 186 -12.23 34.40 21.79
CA SER A 186 -11.21 34.14 22.81
C SER A 186 -11.79 33.16 23.83
N TYR A 187 -11.27 31.94 23.86
CA TYR A 187 -11.58 30.96 24.89
C TYR A 187 -10.48 30.98 25.94
N GLU A 188 -10.87 30.95 27.20
CA GLU A 188 -9.96 30.55 28.27
C GLU A 188 -9.57 29.09 28.08
N ASP A 189 -8.30 28.77 28.34
CA ASP A 189 -7.82 27.39 28.29
C ASP A 189 -8.61 26.55 29.31
N LYS A 190 -9.33 25.52 28.86
CA LYS A 190 -10.19 24.70 29.73
C LYS A 190 -9.56 23.33 30.01
N THR A 191 -9.60 22.93 31.27
CA THR A 191 -9.37 21.54 31.67
C THR A 191 -10.65 20.74 31.40
N GLY A 192 -10.55 19.68 30.58
CA GLY A 192 -11.72 18.85 30.28
C GLY A 192 -11.73 18.15 28.93
N GLY A 193 -10.87 18.52 27.98
CA GLY A 193 -10.64 17.70 26.79
C GLY A 193 -9.70 16.53 27.09
N LYS A 194 -9.70 15.51 26.22
CA LYS A 194 -8.79 14.36 26.32
C LYS A 194 -8.19 14.00 24.97
N TYR A 195 -6.88 13.82 24.93
CA TYR A 195 -6.21 13.11 23.85
C TYR A 195 -6.23 11.62 24.18
N GLU A 196 -7.00 10.82 23.45
CA GLU A 196 -6.95 9.37 23.58
C GLU A 196 -6.02 8.82 22.51
N LEU A 197 -4.94 8.17 22.94
CA LEU A 197 -3.99 7.45 22.10
C LEU A 197 -4.39 5.98 22.06
N ASP A 198 -4.53 5.45 20.86
CA ASP A 198 -4.90 4.08 20.59
C ASP A 198 -3.86 3.37 19.70
N VAL A 199 -3.86 2.04 19.74
CA VAL A 199 -3.02 1.20 18.90
C VAL A 199 -3.80 -0.03 18.43
N ASP A 200 -3.89 -0.19 17.12
CA ASP A 200 -4.50 -1.37 16.48
C ASP A 200 -3.52 -1.99 15.48
N ASP A 201 -3.28 -3.29 15.60
CA ASP A 201 -2.29 -4.06 14.80
C ASP A 201 -0.88 -3.40 14.69
N GLY A 202 -0.49 -2.62 15.70
CA GLY A 202 0.79 -1.90 15.74
C GLY A 202 0.80 -0.52 15.05
N ASP A 203 -0.33 -0.11 14.46
CA ASP A 203 -0.55 1.24 13.95
C ASP A 203 -1.22 2.09 15.05
N TYR A 204 -0.59 3.23 15.35
CA TYR A 204 -1.04 4.17 16.35
C TYR A 204 -1.95 5.23 15.72
N SER A 205 -2.98 5.61 16.46
CA SER A 205 -3.88 6.72 16.17
C SER A 205 -4.14 7.54 17.43
N TRP A 206 -4.60 8.77 17.28
CA TRP A 206 -5.07 9.54 18.42
C TRP A 206 -6.28 10.39 18.06
N VAL A 207 -7.15 10.61 19.06
CA VAL A 207 -8.32 11.47 18.95
C VAL A 207 -8.28 12.55 20.02
N LEU A 208 -8.71 13.76 19.67
CA LEU A 208 -9.04 14.80 20.65
C LEU A 208 -10.55 14.78 20.89
N LYS A 209 -10.95 14.49 22.13
CA LYS A 209 -12.34 14.52 22.56
C LYS A 209 -12.65 15.73 23.44
N ALA A 210 -13.86 16.26 23.30
CA ALA A 210 -14.43 17.23 24.23
C ALA A 210 -14.86 16.55 25.53
N SER A 211 -15.19 17.36 26.56
CA SER A 211 -15.58 16.86 27.89
C SER A 211 -16.85 16.01 27.91
N ASN A 212 -17.74 16.19 26.92
CA ASN A 212 -18.93 15.38 26.71
C ASN A 212 -18.64 14.04 25.98
N GLY A 213 -17.38 13.76 25.65
CA GLY A 213 -16.96 12.55 24.93
C GLY A 213 -17.01 12.66 23.40
N GLU A 214 -17.44 13.80 22.85
CA GLU A 214 -17.52 14.05 21.41
C GLU A 214 -16.13 14.12 20.77
N ILE A 215 -15.93 13.44 19.65
CA ILE A 215 -14.67 13.48 18.89
C ILE A 215 -14.62 14.80 18.12
N LEU A 216 -13.57 15.58 18.36
CA LEU A 216 -13.35 16.85 17.66
C LEU A 216 -12.42 16.68 16.47
N VAL A 217 -11.35 15.89 16.64
CA VAL A 217 -10.32 15.62 15.63
C VAL A 217 -9.79 14.19 15.81
N GLN A 218 -9.55 13.50 14.70
CA GLN A 218 -8.94 12.17 14.65
C GLN A 218 -7.75 12.17 13.70
N MET A 219 -6.66 11.51 14.12
CA MET A 219 -5.43 11.40 13.34
C MET A 219 -4.88 9.97 13.42
N GLU A 220 -4.45 9.43 12.28
CA GLU A 220 -4.10 8.01 12.12
C GLU A 220 -2.80 7.80 11.32
N GLY A 221 -2.33 6.55 11.28
CA GLY A 221 -1.24 6.12 10.39
C GLY A 221 0.16 6.29 10.95
N TYR A 222 0.30 6.34 12.28
CA TYR A 222 1.59 6.44 12.95
C TYR A 222 2.13 5.04 13.26
N THR A 223 3.34 4.74 12.82
CA THR A 223 3.92 3.38 13.02
C THR A 223 4.63 3.20 14.36
N SER A 224 4.53 4.19 15.26
CA SER A 224 5.12 4.14 16.61
C SER A 224 4.48 5.15 17.57
N LYS A 225 4.42 4.79 18.86
CA LYS A 225 3.97 5.69 19.94
C LYS A 225 4.67 7.05 19.95
N PRO A 226 6.02 7.15 19.87
CA PRO A 226 6.69 8.45 19.83
C PRO A 226 6.28 9.31 18.64
N SER A 227 6.01 8.71 17.47
CA SER A 227 5.55 9.47 16.30
C SER A 227 4.12 10.02 16.46
N ALA A 228 3.24 9.28 17.13
CA ALA A 228 1.90 9.76 17.46
C ALA A 228 1.96 10.92 18.47
N LEU A 229 2.76 10.77 19.55
CA LEU A 229 2.97 11.82 20.54
C LEU A 229 3.57 13.10 19.94
N ALA A 230 4.59 12.96 19.08
CA ALA A 230 5.16 14.09 18.36
C ALA A 230 4.12 14.78 17.46
N SER A 231 3.16 14.03 16.92
CA SER A 231 2.09 14.60 16.12
C SER A 231 1.06 15.37 16.95
N ILE A 232 0.80 14.96 18.20
CA ILE A 232 -0.06 15.72 19.12
C ILE A 232 0.59 17.08 19.40
N GLU A 233 1.88 17.11 19.72
CA GLU A 233 2.61 18.37 19.95
C GLU A 233 2.62 19.27 18.71
N LYS A 234 2.78 18.68 17.52
CA LYS A 234 2.70 19.42 16.26
C LYS A 234 1.30 19.98 16.00
N PHE A 235 0.26 19.20 16.32
CA PHE A 235 -1.12 19.65 16.22
C PHE A 235 -1.37 20.85 17.15
N LYS A 236 -0.84 20.85 18.37
CA LYS A 236 -0.94 21.99 19.29
C LYS A 236 -0.34 23.27 18.70
N GLN A 237 0.81 23.17 18.06
CA GLN A 237 1.43 24.29 17.33
C GLN A 237 0.52 24.79 16.20
N TYR A 238 -0.04 23.86 15.41
CA TYR A 238 -0.96 24.21 14.33
C TYR A 238 -2.23 24.89 14.82
N VAL A 239 -2.79 24.49 15.97
CA VAL A 239 -3.96 25.16 16.55
C VAL A 239 -3.59 26.58 16.99
N ALA A 240 -2.42 26.76 17.60
CA ALA A 240 -1.95 28.07 18.08
C ALA A 240 -1.69 29.09 16.96
N GLU A 241 -1.14 28.64 15.84
CA GLU A 241 -0.68 29.52 14.74
C GLU A 241 -1.58 29.50 13.51
N GLY A 242 -2.49 28.53 13.45
CA GLY A 242 -3.27 28.23 12.26
C GLY A 242 -4.52 29.08 12.10
N THR A 243 -5.27 28.76 11.05
CA THR A 243 -6.57 29.38 10.75
C THR A 243 -7.61 28.30 10.56
N PHE A 244 -8.72 28.42 11.29
CA PHE A 244 -9.88 27.57 11.10
C PHE A 244 -10.81 28.11 10.00
N LYS A 245 -11.34 27.23 9.16
CA LYS A 245 -12.39 27.56 8.18
C LYS A 245 -13.52 26.54 8.27
N ALA A 246 -14.76 27.02 8.22
CA ALA A 246 -15.94 26.18 8.10
C ALA A 246 -16.21 25.94 6.61
N ILE A 247 -16.41 24.67 6.24
CA ILE A 247 -16.71 24.24 4.89
C ILE A 247 -17.92 23.29 4.90
N LYS A 248 -18.48 23.03 3.71
CA LYS A 248 -19.45 21.96 3.51
C LYS A 248 -18.80 20.80 2.77
N ASP A 249 -19.17 19.57 3.11
CA ASP A 249 -18.80 18.38 2.35
C ASP A 249 -19.77 18.13 1.18
N LYS A 250 -19.52 17.07 0.42
CA LYS A 250 -20.35 16.68 -0.74
C LYS A 250 -21.77 16.25 -0.34
N SER A 251 -21.97 15.87 0.92
CA SER A 251 -23.25 15.48 1.50
C SER A 251 -23.97 16.66 2.16
N ASN A 252 -23.46 17.88 1.96
CA ASN A 252 -23.99 19.13 2.51
C ASN A 252 -23.90 19.23 4.06
N HIS A 253 -23.10 18.38 4.70
CA HIS A 253 -22.76 18.52 6.12
C HIS A 253 -21.68 19.58 6.29
N SER A 254 -21.73 20.32 7.40
CA SER A 254 -20.75 21.34 7.74
C SER A 254 -19.63 20.74 8.57
N LEU A 255 -18.38 21.07 8.28
CA LEU A 255 -17.22 20.66 9.07
C LEU A 255 -16.21 21.80 9.16
N PHE A 256 -15.26 21.71 10.08
CA PHE A 256 -14.15 22.65 10.15
C PHE A 256 -12.85 22.03 9.61
N LYS A 257 -12.00 22.87 9.02
CA LYS A 257 -10.61 22.53 8.69
C LYS A 257 -9.67 23.51 9.36
N LEU A 258 -8.62 22.98 9.99
CA LEU A 258 -7.50 23.75 10.50
C LEU A 258 -6.44 23.86 9.41
N TYR A 259 -6.03 25.08 9.10
CA TYR A 259 -4.95 25.36 8.14
C TYR A 259 -3.72 25.87 8.87
N THR A 260 -2.54 25.42 8.48
CA THR A 260 -1.25 26.01 8.90
C THR A 260 -1.10 27.43 8.36
N GLN A 261 -0.10 28.17 8.84
CA GLN A 261 0.26 29.49 8.28
C GLN A 261 0.62 29.43 6.78
N SER A 262 1.17 28.31 6.32
CA SER A 262 1.41 28.01 4.90
C SER A 262 0.16 27.56 4.14
N ASN A 263 -1.03 27.73 4.73
CA ASN A 263 -2.34 27.39 4.17
C ASN A 263 -2.46 25.91 3.77
N ARG A 264 -1.77 25.01 4.48
CA ARG A 264 -1.91 23.55 4.35
C ARG A 264 -2.94 23.04 5.35
N VAL A 265 -3.78 22.06 4.99
CA VAL A 265 -4.69 21.43 5.96
C VAL A 265 -3.86 20.67 7.00
N ALA A 266 -4.04 21.00 8.27
CA ALA A 266 -3.39 20.39 9.41
C ALA A 266 -4.29 19.36 10.11
N ALA A 267 -5.59 19.63 10.15
CA ALA A 267 -6.60 18.73 10.70
C ALA A 267 -7.97 19.01 10.06
N VAL A 268 -8.81 17.99 10.04
CA VAL A 268 -10.21 18.05 9.61
C VAL A 268 -11.06 17.60 10.79
N GLY A 269 -12.07 18.39 11.13
CA GLY A 269 -13.04 18.02 12.16
C GLY A 269 -14.15 17.12 11.63
N GLU A 270 -14.95 16.59 12.54
CA GLU A 270 -16.13 15.78 12.23
C GLU A 270 -17.17 16.52 11.36
N ALA A 271 -18.08 15.74 10.77
CA ALA A 271 -19.20 16.26 9.99
C ALA A 271 -20.40 16.60 10.89
N TYR A 272 -20.94 17.80 10.75
CA TYR A 272 -22.05 18.33 11.53
C TYR A 272 -23.24 18.67 10.63
N SER A 273 -24.44 18.58 11.19
CA SER A 273 -25.68 18.98 10.51
C SER A 273 -25.74 20.49 10.20
N THR A 274 -25.03 21.32 10.97
CA THR A 274 -25.07 22.79 10.82
C THR A 274 -23.69 23.43 10.89
N LYS A 275 -23.55 24.58 10.21
CA LYS A 275 -22.34 25.40 10.24
C LYS A 275 -21.99 25.90 11.64
N THR A 276 -23.01 26.21 12.44
CA THR A 276 -22.84 26.67 13.83
C THR A 276 -22.24 25.57 14.70
N ALA A 277 -22.67 24.32 14.53
CA ALA A 277 -22.09 23.18 15.24
C ALA A 277 -20.61 22.96 14.85
N ALA A 278 -20.27 23.03 13.56
CA ALA A 278 -18.88 22.96 13.11
C ALA A 278 -18.00 24.08 13.67
N ILE A 279 -18.54 25.31 13.79
CA ILE A 279 -17.85 26.43 14.44
C ILE A 279 -17.67 26.17 15.95
N SER A 280 -18.70 25.65 16.61
CA SER A 280 -18.64 25.29 18.02
C SER A 280 -17.57 24.22 18.29
N ALA A 281 -17.47 23.21 17.43
CA ALA A 281 -16.45 22.18 17.54
C ALA A 281 -15.03 22.74 17.32
N ALA A 282 -14.84 23.61 16.31
CA ALA A 282 -13.57 24.30 16.10
C ALA A 282 -13.15 25.14 17.33
N ASN A 283 -14.11 25.82 17.94
CA ASN A 283 -13.91 26.57 19.18
C ASN A 283 -13.52 25.64 20.34
N SER A 284 -14.17 24.48 20.48
CA SER A 284 -13.81 23.46 21.48
C SER A 284 -12.38 22.95 21.28
N VAL A 285 -11.91 22.77 20.04
CA VAL A 285 -10.51 22.41 19.78
C VAL A 285 -9.57 23.46 20.38
N VAL A 286 -9.83 24.75 20.14
CA VAL A 286 -9.01 25.85 20.69
C VAL A 286 -9.10 25.93 22.22
N ALA A 287 -10.25 25.62 22.81
CA ALA A 287 -10.39 25.61 24.26
C ALA A 287 -9.59 24.48 24.94
N PHE A 288 -9.45 23.33 24.28
CA PHE A 288 -8.92 22.11 24.91
C PHE A 288 -7.49 21.74 24.51
N TYR A 289 -6.98 22.19 23.34
CA TYR A 289 -5.74 21.64 22.78
C TYR A 289 -4.50 21.71 23.71
N LYS A 290 -4.40 22.73 24.57
CA LYS A 290 -3.26 22.88 25.49
C LYS A 290 -3.36 21.98 26.72
N LEU A 291 -4.54 21.97 27.37
CA LEU A 291 -4.74 21.40 28.70
C LEU A 291 -5.44 20.03 28.66
N ALA A 292 -5.76 19.50 27.48
CA ALA A 292 -6.33 18.18 27.35
C ALA A 292 -5.39 17.09 27.90
N GLU A 293 -5.96 16.21 28.73
CA GLU A 293 -5.22 15.10 29.34
C GLU A 293 -4.87 14.05 28.28
N LEU A 294 -3.64 13.54 28.30
CA LEU A 294 -3.24 12.41 27.45
C LEU A 294 -3.60 11.09 28.13
N VAL A 295 -4.47 10.32 27.49
CA VAL A 295 -4.94 9.01 27.91
C VAL A 295 -4.40 7.96 26.94
N ASP A 296 -3.63 7.01 27.46
CA ASP A 296 -3.13 5.87 26.68
C ASP A 296 -4.01 4.64 26.92
N LEU A 297 -4.79 4.25 25.92
CA LEU A 297 -5.77 3.18 26.03
C LEU A 297 -5.11 1.80 26.20
N GLU A 298 -3.95 1.58 25.60
CA GLU A 298 -3.19 0.32 25.72
C GLU A 298 -2.68 0.13 27.17
N GLU A 299 -2.17 1.20 27.78
CA GLU A 299 -1.72 1.18 29.17
C GLU A 299 -2.87 0.99 30.17
N ILE A 300 -4.05 1.55 29.89
CA ILE A 300 -5.25 1.32 30.70
C ILE A 300 -5.65 -0.16 30.63
N ALA A 301 -5.75 -0.72 29.42
CA ALA A 301 -6.08 -2.14 29.23
C ALA A 301 -5.08 -3.07 29.94
N LYS A 302 -3.77 -2.79 29.86
CA LYS A 302 -2.74 -3.54 30.59
C LYS A 302 -2.90 -3.44 32.11
N LYS A 303 -3.23 -2.26 32.64
CA LYS A 303 -3.46 -2.08 34.08
C LYS A 303 -4.71 -2.82 34.55
N GLU A 304 -5.78 -2.83 33.77
CA GLU A 304 -7.00 -3.57 34.07
C GLU A 304 -6.77 -5.09 34.04
N ALA A 305 -6.07 -5.59 33.01
CA ALA A 305 -5.67 -7.00 32.93
C ALA A 305 -4.82 -7.44 34.13
N ARG A 306 -3.87 -6.60 34.59
CA ARG A 306 -3.07 -6.87 35.80
C ARG A 306 -3.93 -6.91 37.06
N LYS A 307 -4.90 -5.99 37.20
CA LYS A 307 -5.84 -5.99 38.33
C LYS A 307 -6.72 -7.24 38.34
N GLN A 308 -7.19 -7.68 37.17
CA GLN A 308 -8.00 -8.89 37.03
C GLN A 308 -7.20 -10.14 37.36
N ALA A 309 -5.99 -10.27 36.82
CA ALA A 309 -5.07 -11.37 37.15
C ALA A 309 -4.71 -11.41 38.65
N ALA A 310 -4.56 -10.25 39.30
CA ALA A 310 -4.32 -10.18 40.75
C ALA A 310 -5.55 -10.61 41.57
N LYS A 311 -6.77 -10.28 41.11
CA LYS A 311 -8.02 -10.71 41.73
C LYS A 311 -8.22 -12.22 41.60
N GLU A 312 -7.93 -12.79 40.43
CA GLU A 312 -7.98 -14.23 40.18
C GLU A 312 -6.96 -14.99 41.05
N LYS A 313 -5.70 -14.53 41.12
CA LYS A 313 -4.69 -15.11 42.00
C LYS A 313 -5.08 -15.06 43.49
N ARG A 314 -5.75 -13.98 43.93
CA ARG A 314 -6.24 -13.86 45.31
C ARG A 314 -7.44 -14.78 45.58
N ALA A 315 -8.30 -15.00 44.58
CA ALA A 315 -9.40 -15.97 44.68
C ALA A 315 -8.89 -17.40 44.70
N GLU A 316 -7.90 -17.73 43.86
CA GLU A 316 -7.27 -19.05 43.79
C GLU A 316 -6.51 -19.38 45.08
N LYS A 317 -5.78 -18.41 45.66
CA LYS A 317 -5.13 -18.57 46.96
C LYS A 317 -6.13 -18.83 48.09
N LYS A 318 -7.26 -18.10 48.13
CA LYS A 318 -8.34 -18.34 49.09
C LYS A 318 -9.00 -19.72 48.91
N ALA A 319 -9.16 -20.18 47.66
CA ALA A 319 -9.70 -21.50 47.37
C ALA A 319 -8.73 -22.63 47.76
N LEU A 320 -7.43 -22.40 47.65
CA LEU A 320 -6.39 -23.35 48.08
C LEU A 320 -6.28 -23.42 49.60
N GLU A 321 -6.39 -22.29 50.30
CA GLU A 321 -6.41 -22.22 51.76
C GLU A 321 -7.67 -22.88 52.34
N ALA A 322 -8.85 -22.66 51.73
CA ALA A 322 -10.10 -23.35 52.12
C ALA A 322 -10.01 -24.88 51.97
N LYS A 323 -9.36 -25.36 50.90
CA LYS A 323 -9.12 -26.81 50.70
C LYS A 323 -8.08 -27.40 51.67
N GLN A 324 -7.21 -26.59 52.27
CA GLN A 324 -6.24 -27.06 53.27
C GLN A 324 -6.81 -27.08 54.69
N GLU A 325 -7.83 -26.26 54.99
CA GLU A 325 -8.60 -26.36 56.23
C GLU A 325 -9.54 -27.58 56.24
N GLU A 326 -10.09 -27.95 55.08
CA GLU A 326 -10.97 -29.12 54.94
C GLU A 326 -10.23 -30.47 55.11
N VAL A 327 -8.91 -30.51 54.89
CA VAL A 327 -8.07 -31.72 54.99
C VAL A 327 -7.52 -31.94 56.42
N LYS A 328 -7.69 -31.00 57.36
CA LYS A 328 -7.20 -31.14 58.75
C LYS A 328 -8.17 -31.83 59.71
N GLN A 329 -9.34 -32.27 59.26
CA GLN A 329 -10.33 -32.92 60.14
C GLN A 329 -10.34 -34.45 60.14
N ASP A 330 -9.63 -35.13 59.24
CA ASP A 330 -9.58 -36.59 59.24
C ASP A 330 -8.14 -37.12 59.16
N GLU A 331 -7.61 -37.49 60.33
CA GLU A 331 -6.53 -38.49 60.43
C GLU A 331 -6.93 -39.54 61.48
N PRO A 332 -6.71 -40.83 61.19
CA PRO A 332 -5.95 -41.60 62.15
C PRO A 332 -4.81 -42.46 61.56
N GLU A 333 -3.94 -42.84 62.49
CA GLU A 333 -2.55 -43.31 62.43
C GLU A 333 -2.21 -44.69 61.80
N LYS A 334 -0.94 -44.76 61.29
CA LYS A 334 0.08 -45.86 61.33
C LYS A 334 -0.16 -47.13 60.46
N LYS A 335 0.82 -47.84 59.87
CA LYS A 335 2.31 -47.94 60.00
C LYS A 335 2.93 -48.72 58.80
N ALA A 336 4.11 -48.25 58.35
CA ALA A 336 5.34 -48.96 57.89
C ALA A 336 5.33 -50.09 56.81
N ALA A 337 6.10 -49.91 55.72
CA ALA A 337 7.35 -50.67 55.44
C ALA A 337 8.07 -50.31 54.09
N LYS A 338 9.36 -49.97 54.23
CA LYS A 338 10.57 -50.21 53.39
C LYS A 338 10.66 -49.88 51.88
N ARG A 339 11.70 -49.05 51.61
CA ARG A 339 12.50 -48.73 50.40
C ARG A 339 13.28 -49.97 49.84
N PRO A 340 13.89 -49.96 48.63
CA PRO A 340 15.02 -49.07 48.28
C PRO A 340 15.10 -48.51 46.84
N GLN A 341 15.99 -47.52 46.67
CA GLN A 341 16.44 -46.86 45.44
C GLN A 341 17.52 -47.68 44.70
N GLU A 342 17.69 -47.45 43.38
CA GLU A 342 18.96 -47.20 42.65
C GLU A 342 18.62 -46.93 41.15
N LYS A 343 19.04 -45.85 40.46
CA LYS A 343 20.35 -45.31 40.00
C LYS A 343 20.83 -45.90 38.64
N LYS A 344 21.23 -44.98 37.73
CA LYS A 344 22.14 -45.12 36.56
C LYS A 344 21.53 -45.83 35.31
N THR A 345 21.82 -45.52 34.03
CA THR A 345 22.92 -44.80 33.35
C THR A 345 22.57 -44.58 31.87
N GLU A 346 23.16 -43.55 31.26
CA GLU A 346 23.35 -43.29 29.80
C GLU A 346 24.18 -44.42 29.10
N PRO A 347 24.28 -44.55 27.74
CA PRO A 347 24.95 -43.54 26.90
C PRO A 347 24.56 -43.41 25.40
N LYS A 348 25.08 -42.31 24.83
CA LYS A 348 25.33 -41.96 23.41
C LYS A 348 26.42 -42.86 22.77
N PRO A 349 26.43 -43.02 21.43
CA PRO A 349 27.63 -42.75 20.61
C PRO A 349 27.24 -41.99 19.32
N GLU A 350 27.78 -40.83 18.95
CA GLU A 350 29.12 -40.48 18.41
C GLU A 350 29.58 -41.25 17.14
N GLU A 351 29.64 -40.43 16.07
CA GLU A 351 30.16 -40.47 14.69
C GLU A 351 31.22 -41.52 14.26
N PRO A 352 31.40 -41.70 12.93
CA PRO A 352 32.61 -41.08 12.36
C PRO A 352 32.46 -40.50 10.93
N GLU A 353 33.16 -39.37 10.72
CA GLU A 353 33.59 -38.82 9.43
C GLU A 353 34.32 -39.86 8.54
N LYS A 354 34.24 -39.66 7.21
CA LYS A 354 35.45 -39.63 6.34
C LYS A 354 35.22 -39.10 4.92
N LYS A 355 35.96 -38.03 4.65
CA LYS A 355 36.83 -37.74 3.48
C LYS A 355 36.23 -37.30 2.13
N ALA A 356 36.68 -36.09 1.78
CA ALA A 356 36.70 -35.46 0.47
C ALA A 356 37.46 -36.27 -0.61
N ALA A 357 36.93 -36.22 -1.84
CA ALA A 357 37.68 -36.47 -3.06
C ALA A 357 37.23 -35.49 -4.17
N LYS A 358 38.21 -35.11 -4.99
CA LYS A 358 38.24 -34.01 -5.96
C LYS A 358 37.31 -34.22 -7.19
N ARG A 359 36.97 -33.09 -7.82
CA ARG A 359 36.19 -32.87 -9.08
C ARG A 359 36.63 -33.78 -10.26
N PRO A 360 35.81 -33.87 -11.32
CA PRO A 360 36.03 -32.95 -12.45
C PRO A 360 34.76 -32.28 -13.04
N ALA A 361 35.05 -31.13 -13.65
CA ALA A 361 34.28 -30.20 -14.48
C ALA A 361 32.91 -30.63 -15.07
N VAL A 362 31.90 -29.79 -14.82
CA VAL A 362 30.71 -29.63 -15.67
C VAL A 362 31.04 -28.65 -16.80
N LYS A 363 30.71 -29.04 -18.04
CA LYS A 363 30.78 -28.18 -19.22
C LYS A 363 29.76 -27.04 -19.12
N LYS A 364 30.28 -25.85 -19.40
CA LYS A 364 29.65 -24.54 -19.50
C LYS A 364 28.72 -24.51 -20.72
N ALA A 365 27.51 -23.99 -20.58
CA ALA A 365 26.73 -23.44 -21.69
C ALA A 365 26.73 -21.91 -21.53
N GLU A 366 27.20 -21.22 -22.57
CA GLU A 366 27.42 -19.77 -22.68
C GLU A 366 26.11 -19.04 -22.98
N THR A 367 25.86 -17.85 -22.43
CA THR A 367 26.09 -16.51 -23.04
C THR A 367 25.53 -15.46 -22.06
N LYS A 368 25.94 -14.19 -21.92
CA LYS A 368 26.78 -13.24 -22.67
C LYS A 368 27.28 -12.15 -21.69
N ASP A 369 28.39 -11.50 -22.03
CA ASP A 369 29.15 -10.50 -21.27
C ASP A 369 28.37 -9.28 -20.73
N GLN A 370 28.64 -8.92 -19.46
CA GLN A 370 28.56 -7.54 -18.96
C GLN A 370 29.73 -7.25 -17.98
N PRO A 371 30.26 -6.01 -17.97
CA PRO A 371 31.52 -5.68 -17.32
C PRO A 371 31.43 -5.66 -15.79
N LYS A 372 32.46 -6.22 -15.14
CA LYS A 372 32.65 -6.25 -13.69
C LYS A 372 33.23 -4.92 -13.19
N THR A 373 32.40 -3.99 -12.74
CA THR A 373 32.80 -2.88 -11.83
C THR A 373 31.68 -2.43 -10.88
N GLY A 374 30.75 -3.32 -10.50
CA GLY A 374 29.66 -3.01 -9.55
C GLY A 374 29.84 -3.67 -8.18
N ARG A 375 29.66 -2.90 -7.11
CA ARG A 375 29.68 -3.33 -5.70
C ARG A 375 28.85 -4.61 -5.50
N TYR A 376 29.40 -5.63 -4.83
CA TYR A 376 28.79 -6.95 -4.63
C TYR A 376 27.58 -6.91 -3.67
N ASN A 377 26.48 -6.30 -4.09
CA ASN A 377 25.34 -6.01 -3.22
C ASN A 377 24.02 -6.63 -3.68
N GLY A 378 23.96 -7.26 -4.86
CA GLY A 378 22.68 -7.67 -5.46
C GLY A 378 21.74 -6.48 -5.75
N LYS A 379 20.54 -6.73 -6.27
CA LYS A 379 19.55 -5.69 -6.54
C LYS A 379 18.11 -6.19 -6.42
N TYR A 380 17.25 -5.37 -5.83
CA TYR A 380 15.81 -5.48 -5.96
C TYR A 380 15.38 -4.79 -7.25
N GLU A 381 14.89 -5.56 -8.21
CA GLU A 381 14.27 -5.02 -9.42
C GLU A 381 12.76 -4.91 -9.18
N VAL A 382 12.25 -3.68 -9.07
CA VAL A 382 10.82 -3.36 -8.96
C VAL A 382 10.27 -3.10 -10.35
N TYR A 383 9.14 -3.71 -10.69
CA TYR A 383 8.57 -3.59 -12.03
C TYR A 383 7.04 -3.64 -12.02
N GLN A 384 6.44 -3.07 -13.05
CA GLN A 384 5.02 -3.19 -13.30
C GLN A 384 4.71 -4.61 -13.81
N ALA A 385 3.88 -5.32 -13.05
CA ALA A 385 3.34 -6.61 -13.43
C ALA A 385 2.00 -6.43 -14.17
N ALA A 386 1.38 -7.53 -14.59
CA ALA A 386 0.10 -7.54 -15.31
C ALA A 386 -1.00 -6.69 -14.66
N ASP A 387 -1.04 -6.67 -13.34
CA ASP A 387 -2.09 -6.07 -12.53
C ASP A 387 -1.59 -5.46 -11.22
N GLY A 388 -0.42 -4.83 -11.27
CA GLY A 388 0.13 -4.10 -10.14
C GLY A 388 1.64 -3.96 -10.25
N TYR A 389 2.31 -3.99 -9.11
CA TYR A 389 3.77 -3.91 -9.00
C TYR A 389 4.28 -5.14 -8.27
N ALA A 390 5.39 -5.69 -8.75
CA ALA A 390 6.11 -6.75 -8.08
C ALA A 390 7.58 -6.38 -7.98
N TYR A 391 8.32 -7.13 -7.18
CA TYR A 391 9.77 -7.07 -7.20
C TYR A 391 10.39 -8.45 -7.27
N ARG A 392 11.61 -8.51 -7.77
CA ARG A 392 12.48 -9.67 -7.64
C ARG A 392 13.83 -9.28 -7.07
N LEU A 393 14.33 -10.06 -6.12
CA LEU A 393 15.68 -9.90 -5.62
C LEU A 393 16.62 -10.73 -6.49
N LYS A 394 17.63 -10.09 -7.07
CA LYS A 394 18.69 -10.74 -7.82
C LYS A 394 20.03 -10.67 -7.09
N ALA A 395 20.77 -11.77 -7.13
CA ALA A 395 22.17 -11.80 -6.76
C ALA A 395 23.03 -11.02 -7.77
N SER A 396 24.29 -10.74 -7.41
CA SER A 396 25.24 -10.02 -8.28
C SER A 396 25.52 -10.71 -9.61
N ASN A 397 25.34 -12.04 -9.70
CA ASN A 397 25.46 -12.82 -10.92
C ASN A 397 24.20 -12.80 -11.81
N GLY A 398 23.14 -12.07 -11.40
CA GLY A 398 21.86 -11.97 -12.11
C GLY A 398 20.83 -13.05 -11.75
N GLU A 399 21.17 -14.02 -10.90
CA GLU A 399 20.27 -15.08 -10.46
C GLU A 399 19.14 -14.52 -9.60
N VAL A 400 17.89 -14.92 -9.87
CA VAL A 400 16.72 -14.50 -9.09
C VAL A 400 16.64 -15.36 -7.82
N LEU A 401 16.82 -14.72 -6.67
CA LEU A 401 16.76 -15.36 -5.35
C LEU A 401 15.33 -15.43 -4.83
N ALA A 402 14.55 -14.40 -5.07
CA ALA A 402 13.18 -14.30 -4.59
C ALA A 402 12.34 -13.43 -5.51
N THR A 403 11.05 -13.76 -5.59
CA THR A 403 10.06 -12.96 -6.31
C THR A 403 8.91 -12.69 -5.36
N SER A 404 8.45 -11.45 -5.32
CA SER A 404 7.35 -11.06 -4.47
C SER A 404 6.00 -11.47 -5.06
N GLU A 405 4.98 -11.42 -4.22
CA GLU A 405 3.60 -11.29 -4.69
C GLU A 405 3.39 -9.96 -5.43
N ILE A 406 2.25 -9.82 -6.10
CA ILE A 406 1.86 -8.58 -6.77
C ILE A 406 1.16 -7.68 -5.76
N TYR A 407 1.60 -6.43 -5.67
CA TYR A 407 1.02 -5.38 -4.87
C TYR A 407 0.25 -4.40 -5.75
N SER A 408 -0.82 -3.82 -5.24
CA SER A 408 -1.63 -2.83 -5.96
C SER A 408 -0.86 -1.54 -6.27
N THR A 409 0.15 -1.20 -5.47
CA THR A 409 0.94 0.03 -5.60
C THR A 409 2.44 -0.24 -5.47
N ARG A 410 3.23 0.63 -6.10
CA ARG A 410 4.68 0.65 -5.97
C ARG A 410 5.14 0.85 -4.52
N ASP A 411 4.46 1.72 -3.78
CA ASP A 411 4.75 1.92 -2.35
C ASP A 411 4.49 0.65 -1.52
N GLY A 412 3.48 -0.15 -1.90
CA GLY A 412 3.24 -1.47 -1.32
C GLY A 412 4.46 -2.39 -1.46
N VAL A 413 5.07 -2.43 -2.65
CA VAL A 413 6.34 -3.14 -2.90
C VAL A 413 7.46 -2.62 -1.98
N LEU A 414 7.62 -1.31 -1.85
CA LEU A 414 8.67 -0.74 -0.99
C LEU A 414 8.46 -1.08 0.49
N ARG A 415 7.22 -1.04 0.98
CA ARG A 415 6.87 -1.48 2.35
C ARG A 415 7.18 -2.96 2.54
N ALA A 416 6.90 -3.80 1.54
CA ALA A 416 7.23 -5.22 1.58
C ALA A 416 8.74 -5.47 1.63
N ILE A 417 9.53 -4.80 0.78
CA ILE A 417 10.99 -4.88 0.82
C ILE A 417 11.53 -4.45 2.19
N ASN A 418 11.03 -3.34 2.74
CA ASN A 418 11.45 -2.88 4.07
C ASN A 418 11.06 -3.87 5.18
N THR A 419 9.88 -4.50 5.08
CA THR A 419 9.44 -5.54 6.01
C THR A 419 10.35 -6.76 5.94
N VAL A 420 10.71 -7.20 4.74
CA VAL A 420 11.71 -8.26 4.53
C VAL A 420 13.03 -7.88 5.19
N LYS A 421 13.57 -6.68 4.91
CA LYS A 421 14.83 -6.18 5.49
C LYS A 421 14.82 -6.21 7.02
N LYS A 422 13.74 -5.73 7.65
CA LYS A 422 13.59 -5.73 9.12
C LYS A 422 13.51 -7.12 9.74
N ASN A 423 13.08 -8.12 8.98
CA ASN A 423 12.89 -9.49 9.48
C ASN A 423 13.99 -10.45 9.03
N ILE A 424 15.06 -9.99 8.36
CA ILE A 424 16.17 -10.89 7.96
C ILE A 424 16.87 -11.51 9.18
N GLU A 425 17.01 -10.75 10.26
CA GLU A 425 17.73 -11.17 11.47
C GLU A 425 16.83 -11.86 12.50
N THR A 426 15.59 -11.36 12.67
CA THR A 426 14.64 -11.84 13.68
C THR A 426 13.67 -12.88 13.15
N GLY A 427 13.51 -12.97 11.83
CA GLY A 427 12.63 -13.92 11.17
C GLY A 427 13.27 -15.29 10.95
N GLU A 428 12.42 -16.29 10.73
CA GLU A 428 12.85 -17.65 10.43
C GLU A 428 12.92 -17.88 8.92
N LEU A 429 14.06 -18.37 8.45
CA LEU A 429 14.24 -18.85 7.08
C LEU A 429 14.12 -20.37 7.04
N ARG A 430 13.02 -20.86 6.45
CA ARG A 430 12.72 -22.30 6.36
C ARG A 430 12.82 -22.77 4.92
N VAL A 431 13.60 -23.81 4.68
CA VAL A 431 13.63 -24.55 3.40
C VAL A 431 12.55 -25.63 3.44
N PHE A 432 11.79 -25.78 2.35
CA PHE A 432 10.75 -26.79 2.21
C PHE A 432 10.67 -27.26 0.74
N ALA A 433 10.15 -28.47 0.53
CA ALA A 433 9.85 -28.99 -0.81
C ALA A 433 8.38 -28.78 -1.14
N ASP A 434 8.07 -28.40 -2.38
CA ASP A 434 6.69 -28.40 -2.88
C ASP A 434 6.25 -29.81 -3.29
N LYS A 435 4.95 -29.98 -3.59
CA LYS A 435 4.36 -31.26 -4.02
C LYS A 435 5.02 -31.85 -5.28
N LYS A 436 5.80 -31.07 -6.04
CA LYS A 436 6.54 -31.50 -7.25
C LYS A 436 8.02 -31.82 -6.95
N GLY A 437 8.40 -31.87 -5.68
CA GLY A 437 9.77 -32.15 -5.24
C GLY A 437 10.75 -31.02 -5.55
N LYS A 438 10.27 -29.80 -5.86
CA LYS A 438 11.14 -28.62 -6.00
C LYS A 438 11.29 -27.94 -4.66
N PHE A 439 12.52 -27.55 -4.34
CA PHE A 439 12.83 -26.91 -3.07
C PHE A 439 12.64 -25.40 -3.16
N LYS A 440 12.11 -24.80 -2.11
CA LYS A 440 11.96 -23.35 -1.93
C LYS A 440 12.41 -23.01 -0.52
N PHE A 441 12.65 -21.73 -0.26
CA PHE A 441 12.72 -21.21 1.09
C PHE A 441 11.68 -20.10 1.28
N LYS A 442 11.20 -19.96 2.51
CA LYS A 442 10.34 -18.85 2.94
C LYS A 442 10.97 -18.11 4.10
N LEU A 443 10.82 -16.79 4.11
CA LEU A 443 11.08 -15.96 5.29
C LEU A 443 9.77 -15.75 6.02
N THR A 444 9.74 -16.04 7.32
CA THR A 444 8.60 -15.77 8.19
C THR A 444 8.97 -14.75 9.27
N SER A 445 8.03 -13.89 9.67
CA SER A 445 8.19 -13.01 10.83
C SER A 445 8.26 -13.83 12.13
N SER A 446 8.63 -13.20 13.25
CA SER A 446 8.55 -13.80 14.60
C SER A 446 7.17 -14.39 14.94
N ASN A 447 6.09 -13.84 14.37
CA ASN A 447 4.72 -14.32 14.54
C ASN A 447 4.32 -15.36 13.46
N HIS A 448 5.29 -16.04 12.84
CA HIS A 448 5.12 -17.06 11.79
C HIS A 448 4.39 -16.64 10.50
N ARG A 449 4.15 -15.34 10.27
CA ARG A 449 3.61 -14.83 9.00
C ARG A 449 4.65 -14.91 7.89
N VAL A 450 4.29 -15.52 6.75
CA VAL A 450 5.15 -15.55 5.54
C VAL A 450 5.31 -14.14 4.97
N LEU A 451 6.56 -13.72 4.78
CA LEU A 451 6.93 -12.40 4.25
C LEU A 451 7.49 -12.47 2.83
N LEU A 452 8.09 -13.60 2.46
CA LEU A 452 8.74 -13.81 1.17
C LEU A 452 8.91 -15.30 0.90
N ILE A 453 8.79 -15.69 -0.37
CA ILE A 453 9.07 -17.04 -0.89
C ILE A 453 10.10 -16.94 -2.00
N SER A 454 11.02 -17.89 -2.05
CA SER A 454 12.09 -17.95 -3.05
C SER A 454 11.61 -18.45 -4.41
N ALA A 455 12.51 -18.42 -5.40
CA ALA A 455 12.36 -19.20 -6.62
C ALA A 455 12.41 -20.72 -6.35
N ASN A 456 12.08 -21.52 -7.36
CA ASN A 456 12.16 -22.98 -7.30
C ASN A 456 13.60 -23.45 -7.51
N TYR A 457 14.06 -24.35 -6.66
CA TYR A 457 15.36 -25.00 -6.74
C TYR A 457 15.19 -26.50 -7.00
N ALA A 458 16.13 -27.08 -7.76
CA ALA A 458 16.11 -28.52 -8.07
C ALA A 458 16.60 -29.39 -6.89
N GLN A 459 17.41 -28.84 -6.00
CA GLN A 459 18.03 -29.56 -4.87
C GLN A 459 17.91 -28.74 -3.58
N GLU A 460 17.75 -29.43 -2.45
CA GLU A 460 17.68 -28.81 -1.13
C GLU A 460 18.93 -28.01 -0.79
N SER A 461 20.10 -28.54 -1.15
CA SER A 461 21.39 -27.86 -1.02
C SER A 461 21.42 -26.52 -1.75
N GLY A 462 20.81 -26.45 -2.94
CA GLY A 462 20.64 -25.22 -3.71
C GLY A 462 19.78 -24.20 -2.97
N ALA A 463 18.64 -24.62 -2.42
CA ALA A 463 17.78 -23.74 -1.63
C ALA A 463 18.49 -23.25 -0.35
N LYS A 464 19.23 -24.11 0.35
CA LYS A 464 20.06 -23.74 1.52
C LYS A 464 21.10 -22.69 1.17
N ASN A 465 21.89 -22.90 0.11
CA ASN A 465 22.88 -21.93 -0.37
C ASN A 465 22.21 -20.59 -0.77
N ALA A 466 21.01 -20.66 -1.33
CA ALA A 466 20.24 -19.47 -1.67
C ALA A 466 19.76 -18.71 -0.42
N THR A 467 19.48 -19.37 0.71
CA THR A 467 19.16 -18.67 1.97
C THR A 467 20.34 -17.83 2.48
N GLU A 468 21.56 -18.34 2.38
CA GLU A 468 22.76 -17.59 2.78
C GLU A 468 23.00 -16.38 1.87
N SER A 469 22.83 -16.59 0.56
CA SER A 469 22.91 -15.52 -0.43
C SER A 469 21.83 -14.47 -0.19
N PHE A 470 20.60 -14.91 0.08
CA PHE A 470 19.48 -14.05 0.42
C PHE A 470 19.78 -13.18 1.64
N LYS A 471 20.28 -13.74 2.75
CA LYS A 471 20.69 -12.96 3.93
C LYS A 471 21.72 -11.88 3.59
N LYS A 472 22.71 -12.21 2.75
CA LYS A 472 23.78 -11.27 2.34
C LYS A 472 23.25 -10.13 1.47
N PHE A 473 22.38 -10.43 0.50
CA PHE A 473 21.92 -9.45 -0.48
C PHE A 473 20.68 -8.66 -0.01
N ALA A 474 19.74 -9.29 0.70
CA ALA A 474 18.46 -8.66 1.03
C ALA A 474 18.62 -7.34 1.81
N LEU A 475 19.64 -7.22 2.67
CA LEU A 475 19.90 -5.99 3.42
C LEU A 475 20.55 -4.89 2.56
N LYS A 476 21.53 -5.27 1.73
CA LYS A 476 22.43 -4.34 1.01
C LYS A 476 22.03 -4.05 -0.43
N ALA A 477 21.08 -4.81 -0.99
CA ALA A 477 20.64 -4.68 -2.36
C ALA A 477 20.02 -3.31 -2.62
N ASP A 478 20.47 -2.70 -3.69
CA ASP A 478 19.90 -1.47 -4.23
C ASP A 478 18.51 -1.76 -4.78
N ILE A 479 17.60 -0.79 -4.65
CA ILE A 479 16.24 -0.89 -5.19
C ILE A 479 16.22 -0.10 -6.50
N VAL A 480 15.99 -0.81 -7.60
CA VAL A 480 16.00 -0.27 -8.96
C VAL A 480 14.64 -0.52 -9.59
N ASP A 481 14.04 0.54 -10.16
CA ASP A 481 12.84 0.38 -10.98
C ASP A 481 13.24 -0.05 -12.39
N ILE A 482 12.62 -1.10 -12.92
CA ILE A 482 12.82 -1.57 -14.28
C ILE A 482 11.50 -1.58 -15.03
N GLU A 483 11.57 -1.27 -16.32
CA GLU A 483 10.47 -1.50 -17.26
C GLU A 483 10.67 -2.88 -17.89
N LEU A 484 9.64 -3.73 -17.84
CA LEU A 484 9.66 -5.00 -18.56
C LEU A 484 9.43 -4.74 -20.05
N LYS A 485 10.08 -5.54 -20.90
CA LYS A 485 9.77 -5.55 -22.34
C LYS A 485 8.36 -6.11 -22.55
N ASP A 486 7.70 -5.75 -23.64
CA ASP A 486 6.34 -6.20 -23.93
C ASP A 486 6.21 -7.74 -23.95
N ASP A 487 7.23 -8.45 -24.45
CA ASP A 487 7.29 -9.92 -24.45
C ASP A 487 7.40 -10.53 -23.04
N ASP A 488 7.88 -9.76 -22.07
CA ASP A 488 8.00 -10.16 -20.66
C ASP A 488 6.77 -9.78 -19.82
N LEU A 489 5.80 -9.05 -20.41
CA LEU A 489 4.64 -8.50 -19.70
C LEU A 489 3.48 -9.50 -19.71
N ALA A 490 3.17 -10.06 -18.56
CA ALA A 490 1.91 -10.76 -18.35
C ALA A 490 0.73 -9.76 -18.51
N SER A 491 -0.42 -10.20 -19.01
CA SER A 491 -1.60 -9.33 -19.18
C SER A 491 -2.76 -9.78 -18.30
N ALA A 492 -3.48 -8.83 -17.70
CA ALA A 492 -4.62 -9.10 -16.84
C ALA A 492 -5.94 -8.66 -17.49
N THR A 493 -6.96 -9.51 -17.42
CA THR A 493 -8.33 -9.14 -17.80
C THR A 493 -9.29 -9.47 -16.66
N ALA A 494 -10.21 -8.56 -16.33
CA ALA A 494 -11.28 -8.85 -15.39
C ALA A 494 -12.10 -10.06 -15.85
N VAL A 495 -12.41 -10.96 -14.92
CA VAL A 495 -13.29 -12.10 -15.16
C VAL A 495 -14.69 -11.70 -14.73
N LYS A 496 -15.63 -11.76 -15.67
CA LYS A 496 -17.05 -11.67 -15.34
C LYS A 496 -17.50 -13.03 -14.81
N ILE A 497 -17.82 -13.08 -13.52
CA ILE A 497 -18.44 -14.26 -12.92
C ILE A 497 -19.87 -14.35 -13.45
N THR A 498 -20.21 -15.51 -14.00
CA THR A 498 -21.53 -15.79 -14.57
C THR A 498 -22.27 -16.90 -13.82
N SER A 499 -21.61 -17.57 -12.88
CA SER A 499 -22.24 -18.54 -12.00
C SER A 499 -22.92 -17.84 -10.82
N ASN A 500 -24.21 -18.12 -10.63
CA ASN A 500 -25.01 -17.67 -9.49
C ASN A 500 -25.50 -18.84 -8.62
N GLU A 501 -25.05 -20.06 -8.90
CA GLU A 501 -25.54 -21.29 -8.27
C GLU A 501 -24.52 -21.85 -7.28
N ASP A 502 -24.95 -22.06 -6.04
CA ASP A 502 -24.21 -22.82 -5.05
C ASP A 502 -24.35 -24.32 -5.37
N LYS A 503 -23.25 -24.98 -5.73
CA LYS A 503 -23.19 -26.40 -6.09
C LYS A 503 -22.69 -27.25 -4.92
N THR A 504 -23.36 -28.37 -4.70
CA THR A 504 -22.97 -29.39 -3.72
C THR A 504 -21.97 -30.38 -4.28
N GLY A 505 -21.28 -31.12 -3.41
CA GLY A 505 -20.37 -32.21 -3.79
C GLY A 505 -18.92 -31.79 -4.04
N GLY A 506 -18.60 -30.49 -3.94
CA GLY A 506 -17.22 -30.04 -3.81
C GLY A 506 -16.63 -30.41 -2.45
N LYS A 507 -15.31 -30.41 -2.34
CA LYS A 507 -14.60 -30.78 -1.10
C LYS A 507 -13.41 -29.86 -0.83
N TYR A 508 -13.24 -29.43 0.42
CA TYR A 508 -11.99 -28.92 0.95
C TYR A 508 -11.20 -30.08 1.55
N GLU A 509 -10.23 -30.60 0.80
CA GLU A 509 -9.39 -31.70 1.26
C GLU A 509 -8.17 -31.16 1.99
N ILE A 510 -8.06 -31.46 3.29
CA ILE A 510 -6.93 -31.10 4.14
C ILE A 510 -5.92 -32.25 4.15
N GLU A 511 -4.66 -31.93 3.86
CA GLU A 511 -3.54 -32.86 3.88
C GLU A 511 -2.44 -32.33 4.81
N GLU A 512 -1.77 -33.24 5.53
CA GLU A 512 -0.59 -32.93 6.34
C GLU A 512 0.60 -33.67 5.76
N SER A 513 1.65 -32.94 5.41
CA SER A 513 2.87 -33.51 4.87
C SER A 513 4.07 -32.76 5.44
N ASN A 514 5.08 -33.50 5.90
CA ASN A 514 6.32 -32.94 6.49
C ASN A 514 6.07 -31.92 7.64
N GLY A 515 5.00 -32.13 8.43
CA GLY A 515 4.62 -31.26 9.54
C GLY A 515 4.04 -29.90 9.11
N GLU A 516 3.63 -29.75 7.85
CA GLU A 516 2.84 -28.62 7.37
C GLU A 516 1.49 -29.12 6.83
N PHE A 517 0.46 -28.30 7.02
CA PHE A 517 -0.88 -28.54 6.51
C PHE A 517 -1.08 -27.78 5.20
N SER A 518 -1.84 -28.37 4.30
CA SER A 518 -2.34 -27.77 3.07
C SER A 518 -3.82 -28.09 2.92
N TRP A 519 -4.52 -27.30 2.10
CA TRP A 519 -5.88 -27.61 1.71
C TRP A 519 -6.11 -27.34 0.22
N ASP A 520 -6.85 -28.25 -0.42
CA ASP A 520 -7.25 -28.14 -1.81
C ASP A 520 -8.78 -28.01 -1.89
N LEU A 521 -9.31 -27.01 -2.60
CA LEU A 521 -10.72 -26.99 -2.99
C LEU A 521 -10.87 -27.78 -4.29
N LYS A 522 -11.68 -28.85 -4.26
CA LYS A 522 -12.01 -29.68 -5.42
C LYS A 522 -13.47 -29.55 -5.81
N ALA A 523 -13.73 -29.57 -7.11
CA ALA A 523 -15.07 -29.75 -7.67
C ALA A 523 -15.58 -31.18 -7.46
N SER A 524 -16.87 -31.42 -7.73
CA SER A 524 -17.49 -32.75 -7.58
C SER A 524 -16.89 -33.84 -8.48
N ASN A 525 -16.27 -33.46 -9.58
CA ASN A 525 -15.52 -34.37 -10.49
C ASN A 525 -14.08 -34.63 -10.02
N GLY A 526 -13.66 -34.10 -8.87
CA GLY A 526 -12.30 -34.23 -8.34
C GLY A 526 -11.28 -33.25 -8.92
N GLU A 527 -11.68 -32.35 -9.82
CA GLU A 527 -10.81 -31.31 -10.36
C GLU A 527 -10.38 -30.33 -9.27
N ILE A 528 -9.09 -30.06 -9.18
CA ILE A 528 -8.53 -29.10 -8.22
C ILE A 528 -8.81 -27.69 -8.73
N LEU A 529 -9.54 -26.92 -7.93
CA LEU A 529 -9.87 -25.54 -8.22
C LEU A 529 -8.89 -24.58 -7.57
N VAL A 530 -8.53 -24.81 -6.31
CA VAL A 530 -7.63 -23.98 -5.50
C VAL A 530 -6.71 -24.88 -4.69
N GLN A 531 -5.45 -24.49 -4.53
CA GLN A 531 -4.51 -25.12 -3.61
C GLN A 531 -3.89 -24.07 -2.71
N MET A 532 -3.83 -24.35 -1.41
CA MET A 532 -3.19 -23.50 -0.42
C MET A 532 -2.31 -24.33 0.50
N GLU A 533 -1.10 -23.86 0.78
CA GLU A 533 -0.06 -24.62 1.47
C GLU A 533 0.62 -23.78 2.56
N GLY A 534 1.35 -24.46 3.45
CA GLY A 534 2.29 -23.82 4.37
C GLY A 534 1.73 -23.45 5.74
N TYR A 535 0.62 -24.05 6.16
CA TYR A 535 0.03 -23.84 7.49
C TYR A 535 0.72 -24.74 8.52
N THR A 536 0.95 -24.23 9.73
CA THR A 536 1.63 -24.98 10.80
C THR A 536 0.68 -25.75 11.72
N SER A 537 -0.64 -25.62 11.54
CA SER A 537 -1.62 -26.30 12.38
C SER A 537 -2.94 -26.51 11.63
N LYS A 538 -3.68 -27.58 11.98
CA LYS A 538 -5.03 -27.81 11.47
C LYS A 538 -5.98 -26.65 11.76
N ALA A 539 -5.86 -26.02 12.94
CA ALA A 539 -6.70 -24.87 13.31
C ALA A 539 -6.49 -23.67 12.38
N SER A 540 -5.23 -23.35 12.04
CA SER A 540 -4.93 -22.27 11.09
C SER A 540 -5.34 -22.61 9.64
N THR A 541 -5.28 -23.88 9.25
CA THR A 541 -5.84 -24.36 7.97
C THR A 541 -7.35 -24.12 7.89
N LEU A 542 -8.10 -24.51 8.92
CA LEU A 542 -9.56 -24.30 8.97
C LEU A 542 -9.93 -22.81 8.95
N ALA A 543 -9.24 -21.99 9.76
CA ALA A 543 -9.43 -20.54 9.74
C ALA A 543 -9.14 -19.94 8.34
N SER A 544 -8.17 -20.49 7.62
CA SER A 544 -7.87 -20.05 6.27
C SER A 544 -8.94 -20.44 5.25
N ILE A 545 -9.62 -21.57 5.41
CA ILE A 545 -10.74 -21.96 4.55
C ILE A 545 -11.90 -20.97 4.74
N GLU A 546 -12.24 -20.63 5.98
CA GLU A 546 -13.29 -19.65 6.28
C GLU A 546 -12.94 -18.27 5.73
N LYS A 547 -11.69 -17.84 5.89
CA LYS A 547 -11.22 -16.57 5.31
C LYS A 547 -11.26 -16.57 3.78
N PHE A 548 -10.92 -17.70 3.16
CA PHE A 548 -11.01 -17.87 1.72
C PHE A 548 -12.47 -17.73 1.24
N LYS A 549 -13.45 -18.31 1.95
CA LYS A 549 -14.87 -18.15 1.62
C LYS A 549 -15.29 -16.68 1.61
N GLN A 550 -14.88 -15.90 2.62
CA GLN A 550 -15.14 -14.46 2.67
C GLN A 550 -14.50 -13.73 1.47
N TYR A 551 -13.26 -14.07 1.12
CA TYR A 551 -12.59 -13.49 -0.03
C TYR A 551 -13.28 -13.81 -1.35
N VAL A 552 -13.84 -15.00 -1.53
CA VAL A 552 -14.62 -15.35 -2.73
C VAL A 552 -15.92 -14.54 -2.77
N ALA A 553 -16.59 -14.35 -1.63
CA ALA A 553 -17.86 -13.63 -1.55
C ALA A 553 -17.73 -12.13 -1.86
N GLU A 554 -16.64 -11.49 -1.41
CA GLU A 554 -16.44 -10.03 -1.53
C GLU A 554 -15.43 -9.65 -2.63
N GLY A 555 -14.72 -10.63 -3.16
CA GLY A 555 -13.58 -10.43 -4.04
C GLY A 555 -13.93 -10.29 -5.51
N THR A 556 -12.88 -10.10 -6.31
CA THR A 556 -12.98 -10.05 -7.77
C THR A 556 -11.99 -11.02 -8.40
N PHE A 557 -12.39 -11.65 -9.51
CA PHE A 557 -11.51 -12.54 -10.26
C PHE A 557 -10.90 -11.81 -11.47
N LYS A 558 -9.62 -12.07 -11.73
CA LYS A 558 -8.93 -11.64 -12.95
C LYS A 558 -8.24 -12.84 -13.59
N SER A 559 -8.22 -12.89 -14.92
CA SER A 559 -7.46 -13.86 -15.69
C SER A 559 -6.14 -13.23 -16.10
N ILE A 560 -5.04 -13.92 -15.81
CA ILE A 560 -3.68 -13.49 -16.08
C ILE A 560 -3.09 -14.41 -17.13
N LYS A 561 -2.66 -13.85 -18.26
CA LYS A 561 -1.85 -14.56 -19.25
C LYS A 561 -0.38 -14.41 -18.88
N ASP A 562 0.31 -15.52 -18.64
CA ASP A 562 1.74 -15.53 -18.40
C ASP A 562 2.55 -15.43 -19.71
N LYS A 563 3.87 -15.27 -19.56
CA LYS A 563 4.82 -15.17 -20.69
C LYS A 563 4.90 -16.43 -21.57
N THR A 564 4.45 -17.58 -21.06
CA THR A 564 4.41 -18.82 -21.84
C THR A 564 3.09 -18.98 -22.61
N GLY A 565 2.19 -18.00 -22.51
CA GLY A 565 0.90 -18.00 -23.16
C GLY A 565 -0.19 -18.76 -22.43
N HIS A 566 0.13 -19.33 -21.27
CA HIS A 566 -0.84 -19.98 -20.39
C HIS A 566 -1.58 -18.95 -19.54
N TYR A 567 -2.75 -19.34 -19.04
CA TYR A 567 -3.66 -18.49 -18.28
C TYR A 567 -3.84 -19.03 -16.87
N GLN A 568 -3.89 -18.15 -15.89
CA GLN A 568 -4.32 -18.47 -14.53
C GLN A 568 -5.44 -17.52 -14.14
N TYR A 569 -6.35 -17.94 -13.26
CA TYR A 569 -7.19 -16.97 -12.57
C TYR A 569 -6.51 -16.52 -11.28
N LYS A 570 -6.82 -15.32 -10.82
CA LYS A 570 -6.46 -14.80 -9.52
C LYS A 570 -7.69 -14.21 -8.84
N LEU A 571 -7.89 -14.57 -7.59
CA LEU A 571 -8.89 -13.96 -6.72
C LEU A 571 -8.25 -12.79 -5.99
N TYR A 572 -8.87 -11.63 -6.07
CA TYR A 572 -8.50 -10.42 -5.35
C TYR A 572 -9.49 -10.15 -4.24
N THR A 573 -9.01 -9.88 -3.03
CA THR A 573 -9.83 -9.34 -1.94
C THR A 573 -10.42 -7.97 -2.29
N LYS A 574 -11.38 -7.47 -1.52
CA LYS A 574 -11.92 -6.10 -1.64
C LYS A 574 -10.84 -5.01 -1.59
N SER A 575 -9.76 -5.25 -0.83
CA SER A 575 -8.57 -4.40 -0.75
C SER A 575 -7.60 -4.53 -1.95
N ASN A 576 -8.00 -5.27 -3.00
CA ASN A 576 -7.23 -5.56 -4.21
C ASN A 576 -5.89 -6.29 -3.94
N ARG A 577 -5.83 -7.07 -2.86
CA ARG A 577 -4.74 -8.03 -2.59
C ARG A 577 -5.05 -9.41 -3.17
N VAL A 578 -4.07 -10.12 -3.71
CA VAL A 578 -4.23 -11.51 -4.17
C VAL A 578 -4.55 -12.40 -2.98
N ALA A 579 -5.66 -13.13 -3.07
CA ALA A 579 -6.14 -14.05 -2.03
C ALA A 579 -5.89 -15.52 -2.41
N ALA A 580 -6.01 -15.83 -3.70
CA ALA A 580 -5.76 -17.16 -4.24
C ALA A 580 -5.36 -17.07 -5.72
N VAL A 581 -4.60 -18.07 -6.19
CA VAL A 581 -4.17 -18.21 -7.57
C VAL A 581 -4.57 -19.60 -8.06
N GLY A 582 -5.22 -19.66 -9.21
CA GLY A 582 -5.59 -20.91 -9.86
C GLY A 582 -4.43 -21.62 -10.54
N GLU A 583 -4.70 -22.82 -11.02
CA GLU A 583 -3.74 -23.58 -11.83
C GLU A 583 -3.42 -22.89 -13.17
N SER A 584 -2.44 -23.43 -13.89
CA SER A 584 -2.06 -22.96 -15.23
C SER A 584 -2.87 -23.70 -16.29
N TYR A 585 -3.62 -22.93 -17.07
CA TYR A 585 -4.51 -23.40 -18.13
C TYR A 585 -3.98 -22.99 -19.50
N LYS A 586 -4.23 -23.80 -20.53
CA LYS A 586 -3.82 -23.47 -21.91
C LYS A 586 -4.62 -22.31 -22.52
N THR A 587 -5.86 -22.09 -22.06
CA THR A 587 -6.77 -21.09 -22.63
C THR A 587 -7.36 -20.18 -21.56
N LYS A 588 -7.69 -18.95 -21.96
CA LYS A 588 -8.38 -17.98 -21.10
C LYS A 588 -9.73 -18.52 -20.63
N THR A 589 -10.47 -19.18 -21.53
CA THR A 589 -11.78 -19.77 -21.24
C THR A 589 -11.69 -20.80 -20.13
N SER A 590 -10.69 -21.69 -20.17
CA SER A 590 -10.48 -22.68 -19.10
C SER A 590 -10.20 -22.02 -17.75
N ALA A 591 -9.36 -20.98 -17.70
CA ALA A 591 -9.10 -20.24 -16.46
C ALA A 591 -10.36 -19.54 -15.91
N VAL A 592 -11.18 -18.98 -16.80
CA VAL A 592 -12.47 -18.36 -16.45
C VAL A 592 -13.47 -19.40 -15.96
N SER A 593 -13.54 -20.58 -16.59
CA SER A 593 -14.38 -21.69 -16.14
C SER A 593 -13.98 -22.15 -14.75
N ALA A 594 -12.68 -22.31 -14.48
CA ALA A 594 -12.19 -22.66 -13.15
C ALA A 594 -12.56 -21.62 -12.09
N ALA A 595 -12.43 -20.32 -12.40
CA ALA A 595 -12.89 -19.25 -11.51
C ALA A 595 -14.40 -19.31 -11.21
N ASN A 596 -15.23 -19.60 -12.21
CA ASN A 596 -16.66 -19.81 -12.01
C ASN A 596 -16.95 -21.06 -11.17
N SER A 597 -16.19 -22.14 -11.36
CA SER A 597 -16.30 -23.34 -10.52
C SER A 597 -15.94 -23.06 -9.06
N VAL A 598 -14.91 -22.23 -8.79
CA VAL A 598 -14.60 -21.78 -7.43
C VAL A 598 -15.82 -21.11 -6.79
N VAL A 599 -16.43 -20.15 -7.48
CA VAL A 599 -17.63 -19.45 -6.99
C VAL A 599 -18.81 -20.41 -6.79
N SER A 600 -18.90 -21.46 -7.60
CA SER A 600 -19.99 -22.43 -7.47
C SER A 600 -19.81 -23.36 -6.27
N PHE A 601 -18.57 -23.77 -5.95
CA PHE A 601 -18.34 -24.81 -4.94
C PHE A 601 -17.89 -24.29 -3.56
N TYR A 602 -17.41 -23.06 -3.43
CA TYR A 602 -16.76 -22.60 -2.19
C TYR A 602 -17.68 -22.61 -0.95
N LYS A 603 -18.99 -22.40 -1.11
CA LYS A 603 -19.92 -22.33 0.04
C LYS A 603 -20.27 -23.70 0.59
N MET A 604 -20.65 -24.63 -0.28
CA MET A 604 -21.23 -25.92 0.09
C MET A 604 -20.23 -27.08 0.05
N ALA A 605 -18.95 -26.81 -0.21
CA ALA A 605 -17.92 -27.84 -0.19
C ALA A 605 -17.70 -28.40 1.24
N GLU A 606 -17.67 -29.73 1.33
CA GLU A 606 -17.43 -30.45 2.58
C GLU A 606 -15.95 -30.40 2.97
N VAL A 607 -15.65 -30.20 4.26
CA VAL A 607 -14.27 -30.23 4.75
C VAL A 607 -13.88 -31.66 5.12
N VAL A 608 -12.88 -32.21 4.42
CA VAL A 608 -12.42 -33.59 4.58
C VAL A 608 -10.95 -33.60 5.02
N ASP A 609 -10.64 -34.24 6.15
CA ASP A 609 -9.26 -34.47 6.60
C ASP A 609 -8.75 -35.82 6.11
N LEU A 610 -7.86 -35.80 5.12
CA LEU A 610 -7.36 -37.02 4.47
C LEU A 610 -6.52 -37.88 5.42
N ASN A 611 -5.85 -37.30 6.41
CA ASN A 611 -5.05 -38.06 7.37
C ASN A 611 -5.94 -38.82 8.36
N GLN A 612 -7.03 -38.18 8.80
CA GLN A 612 -8.03 -38.85 9.64
C GLN A 612 -8.74 -39.96 8.85
N LEU A 613 -9.09 -39.71 7.59
CA LEU A 613 -9.69 -40.72 6.72
C LEU A 613 -8.77 -41.93 6.54
N ALA A 614 -7.49 -41.72 6.23
CA ALA A 614 -6.50 -42.79 6.08
C ALA A 614 -6.33 -43.61 7.37
N LYS A 615 -6.32 -42.96 8.54
CA LYS A 615 -6.25 -43.65 9.85
C LYS A 615 -7.50 -44.51 10.10
N ALA A 616 -8.68 -44.00 9.77
CA ALA A 616 -9.93 -44.74 9.91
C ALA A 616 -9.99 -45.96 8.97
N GLU A 617 -9.58 -45.81 7.72
CA GLU A 617 -9.49 -46.90 6.75
C GLU A 617 -8.47 -47.97 7.17
N ALA A 618 -7.30 -47.57 7.68
CA ALA A 618 -6.29 -48.49 8.19
C ALA A 618 -6.81 -49.29 9.39
N LYS A 619 -7.55 -48.63 10.30
CA LYS A 619 -8.21 -49.29 11.43
C LYS A 619 -9.28 -50.29 10.95
N ALA A 620 -10.15 -49.88 10.03
CA ALA A 620 -11.19 -50.74 9.46
C ALA A 620 -10.60 -51.98 8.75
N LYS A 621 -9.51 -51.82 7.98
CA LYS A 621 -8.79 -52.95 7.36
C LYS A 621 -8.21 -53.90 8.40
N LYS A 622 -7.64 -53.37 9.50
CA LYS A 622 -7.11 -54.18 10.62
C LYS A 622 -8.22 -54.94 11.35
N ASP A 623 -9.36 -54.31 11.57
CA ASP A 623 -10.51 -54.92 12.25
C ASP A 623 -11.17 -55.99 11.35
N ALA A 624 -11.29 -55.74 10.04
CA ALA A 624 -11.75 -56.73 9.07
C ALA A 624 -10.80 -57.94 8.93
N ALA A 625 -9.49 -57.72 9.00
CA ALA A 625 -8.50 -58.79 9.01
C ALA A 625 -8.53 -59.63 10.30
N LYS A 626 -8.85 -59.00 11.45
CA LYS A 626 -9.08 -59.70 12.72
C LYS A 626 -10.39 -60.49 12.74
N SER A 627 -11.43 -60.03 12.06
CA SER A 627 -12.71 -60.76 11.94
C SER A 627 -12.66 -61.95 10.99
N LYS A 628 -11.65 -62.03 10.12
CA LYS A 628 -11.41 -63.16 9.20
C LYS A 628 -10.46 -64.23 9.76
N LYS A 629 -9.78 -63.93 10.87
CA LYS A 629 -9.01 -64.90 11.68
C LYS A 629 -9.87 -65.37 12.82
#